data_AF-A0A7Y3IS17-F1
#
_entry.id   AF-A0A7Y3IS17-F1
#
_cell.length_a   1.000
_cell.length_b   1.000
_cell.length_c   1.000
_cell.angle_alpha   90.00
_cell.angle_beta   90.00
_cell.angle_gamma   90.00
#
_symmetry.space_group_name_H-M   'P 1'
#
loop_
_entity.id
_entity.type
_entity.pdbx_description
1 polymer ?
#
loop_
_entity_poly.entity_id
_entity_poly.type
_entity_poly.pdbx_seq_one_letter_code
_entity_poly.pdbx_strand_id
1 'polypeptide(L)'
;MTIQTGKKLKDEKGLILIGTCSQMMDNIQLMGMSFNFYQTVDLSHARELLIYSIEKYLSSINSDQKIRPYLHEYPFGAKNVEISIHFYNPDGSDVALDKIYYASAIDGKLSYYVDLPEKYSRKSIHEETYEQALQLEQK
;
A
#
# COMPACT_ATOMS: atom_id res chain seq x y z
N MET A 1 1.64 7.16 -15.70
CA MET A 1 1.57 7.50 -14.27
C MET A 1 1.58 6.21 -13.43
N THR A 2 0.46 5.56 -13.11
CA THR A 2 0.39 4.37 -12.21
C THR A 2 1.39 3.24 -12.52
N ILE A 3 1.41 2.71 -13.74
CA ILE A 3 2.34 1.62 -14.11
C ILE A 3 3.80 2.04 -13.97
N GLN A 4 4.12 3.31 -14.21
CA GLN A 4 5.47 3.83 -14.04
C GLN A 4 5.85 3.94 -12.56
N THR A 5 4.92 4.34 -11.70
CA THR A 5 5.09 4.32 -10.24
C THR A 5 5.34 2.90 -9.74
N GLY A 6 4.55 1.92 -10.20
CA GLY A 6 4.76 0.52 -9.84
C GLY A 6 6.13 -0.02 -10.26
N LYS A 7 6.63 0.37 -11.44
CA LYS A 7 8.00 0.04 -11.87
C LYS A 7 9.06 0.65 -10.94
N LYS A 8 8.91 1.92 -10.56
CA LYS A 8 9.83 2.57 -9.59
C LYS A 8 9.80 1.87 -8.23
N LEU A 9 8.63 1.49 -7.72
CA LEU A 9 8.50 0.78 -6.45
C LEU A 9 9.13 -0.61 -6.49
N LYS A 10 9.10 -1.28 -7.65
CA LYS A 10 9.85 -2.52 -7.87
C LYS A 10 11.36 -2.28 -7.77
N ASP A 11 11.87 -1.27 -8.47
CA ASP A 11 13.32 -1.00 -8.54
C ASP A 11 13.87 -0.47 -7.20
N GLU A 12 13.10 0.37 -6.49
CA GLU A 12 13.54 1.04 -5.26
C GLU A 12 13.31 0.20 -4.00
N LYS A 13 12.25 -0.62 -3.97
CA LYS A 13 11.80 -1.35 -2.77
C LYS A 13 11.51 -2.83 -3.01
N GLY A 14 11.70 -3.35 -4.22
CA GLY A 14 11.42 -4.76 -4.54
C GLY A 14 9.93 -5.11 -4.62
N LEU A 15 9.02 -4.13 -4.60
CA LEU A 15 7.57 -4.35 -4.66
C LEU A 15 7.11 -4.68 -6.08
N ILE A 16 6.57 -5.89 -6.28
CA ILE A 16 6.12 -6.35 -7.60
C ILE A 16 4.65 -6.03 -7.76
N LEU A 17 4.32 -5.09 -8.66
CA LEU A 17 2.95 -4.70 -8.96
C LEU A 17 2.17 -5.89 -9.56
N ILE A 18 1.07 -6.28 -8.92
CA ILE A 18 0.19 -7.37 -9.36
C ILE A 18 -1.22 -6.90 -9.74
N GLY A 19 -1.61 -5.70 -9.32
CA GLY A 19 -2.95 -5.18 -9.57
C GLY A 19 -3.03 -3.67 -9.41
N THR A 20 -4.04 -3.09 -10.05
CA THR A 20 -4.40 -1.69 -9.91
C THR A 20 -5.92 -1.61 -9.79
N CYS A 21 -6.43 -0.76 -8.91
CA CYS A 21 -7.86 -0.45 -8.82
C CYS A 21 -8.08 1.05 -8.99
N SER A 22 -9.29 1.41 -9.41
CA SER A 22 -9.74 2.80 -9.41
C SER A 22 -11.22 2.81 -9.08
N GLN A 23 -11.66 3.80 -8.30
CA GLN A 23 -13.07 4.09 -8.09
C GLN A 23 -13.44 5.38 -8.82
N MET A 24 -14.41 5.29 -9.72
CA MET A 24 -14.90 6.40 -10.52
C MET A 24 -16.42 6.32 -10.61
N MET A 25 -17.09 7.46 -10.39
CA MET A 25 -18.49 7.64 -10.77
C MET A 25 -18.55 8.70 -11.88
N ASP A 26 -18.34 9.97 -11.53
CA ASP A 26 -18.18 11.07 -12.49
C ASP A 26 -16.72 11.58 -12.57
N ASN A 27 -15.99 11.44 -11.46
CA ASN A 27 -14.58 11.79 -11.31
C ASN A 27 -13.84 10.68 -10.56
N ILE A 28 -12.52 10.72 -10.60
CA ILE A 28 -11.63 9.81 -9.89
C ILE A 28 -11.73 10.13 -8.40
N GLN A 29 -12.22 9.18 -7.61
CA GLN A 29 -12.33 9.30 -6.16
C GLN A 29 -11.19 8.57 -5.46
N LEU A 30 -10.75 7.46 -6.03
CA LEU A 30 -9.75 6.58 -5.45
C LEU A 30 -8.91 5.92 -6.53
N MET A 31 -7.62 5.75 -6.25
CA MET A 31 -6.71 4.96 -7.07
C MET A 31 -5.88 4.03 -6.19
N GLY A 32 -5.72 2.78 -6.57
CA GLY A 32 -4.96 1.84 -5.77
C GLY A 32 -4.04 0.92 -6.55
N MET A 33 -3.10 0.33 -5.81
CA MET A 33 -2.11 -0.61 -6.30
C MET A 33 -1.98 -1.78 -5.32
N SER A 34 -1.81 -2.97 -5.88
CA SER A 34 -1.56 -4.21 -5.14
C SER A 34 -0.19 -4.75 -5.52
N PHE A 35 0.56 -5.19 -4.51
CA PHE A 35 1.94 -5.66 -4.68
C PHE A 35 2.18 -7.01 -4.00
N ASN A 36 3.13 -7.75 -4.56
CA ASN A 36 3.82 -8.84 -3.87
C ASN A 36 5.19 -8.39 -3.40
N PHE A 37 5.61 -8.85 -2.22
CA PHE A 37 6.94 -8.70 -1.68
C PHE A 37 7.47 -10.06 -1.19
N TYR A 38 8.58 -10.51 -1.75
CA TYR A 38 9.12 -11.85 -1.51
C TYR A 38 10.18 -11.87 -0.40
N GLN A 39 9.87 -11.22 0.72
CA GLN A 39 10.65 -11.28 1.95
C GLN A 39 9.71 -11.15 3.16
N THR A 40 10.04 -11.83 4.26
CA THR A 40 9.37 -11.64 5.54
C THR A 40 9.75 -10.30 6.14
N VAL A 41 8.78 -9.60 6.75
CA VAL A 41 8.99 -8.28 7.36
C VAL A 41 8.48 -8.25 8.79
N ASP A 42 9.02 -7.32 9.58
CA ASP A 42 8.41 -6.89 10.84
C ASP A 42 7.45 -5.72 10.62
N LEU A 43 6.83 -5.26 11.71
CA LEU A 43 5.88 -4.14 11.66
C LEU A 43 6.52 -2.84 11.16
N SER A 44 7.79 -2.58 11.52
CA SER A 44 8.46 -1.33 11.15
C SER A 44 8.73 -1.30 9.65
N HIS A 45 9.25 -2.38 9.09
CA HIS A 45 9.52 -2.46 7.66
C HIS A 45 8.22 -2.52 6.84
N ALA A 46 7.18 -3.21 7.31
CA ALA A 46 5.87 -3.17 6.67
C ALA A 46 5.30 -1.74 6.62
N ARG A 47 5.44 -0.98 7.71
CA ARG A 47 5.05 0.44 7.80
C ARG A 47 5.80 1.28 6.79
N GLU A 48 7.12 1.18 6.77
CA GLU A 48 7.99 1.90 5.84
C GLU A 48 7.56 1.66 4.39
N LEU A 49 7.30 0.41 4.01
CA LEU A 49 6.86 0.05 2.66
C LEU A 49 5.52 0.69 2.28
N LEU A 50 4.54 0.71 3.20
CA LEU A 50 3.26 1.37 2.95
C LEU A 50 3.42 2.89 2.83
N ILE A 51 4.10 3.54 3.77
CA ILE A 51 4.33 4.99 3.74
C ILE A 51 5.03 5.39 2.44
N TYR A 52 6.14 4.73 2.12
CA TYR A 52 6.92 5.03 0.93
C TYR A 52 6.09 4.86 -0.36
N SER A 53 5.27 3.81 -0.41
CA SER A 53 4.39 3.55 -1.56
C SER A 53 3.29 4.61 -1.71
N ILE A 54 2.68 5.03 -0.59
CA ILE A 54 1.68 6.10 -0.54
C ILE A 54 2.30 7.40 -1.02
N GLU A 55 3.43 7.83 -0.44
CA GLU A 55 4.10 9.08 -0.80
C GLU A 55 4.51 9.13 -2.28
N LYS A 56 5.12 8.06 -2.78
CA LYS A 56 5.48 7.96 -4.20
C LYS A 56 4.27 8.01 -5.10
N TYR A 57 3.17 7.36 -4.72
CA TYR A 57 1.98 7.36 -5.56
C TYR A 57 1.26 8.69 -5.57
N LEU A 58 1.07 9.30 -4.39
CA LEU A 58 0.50 10.65 -4.26
C LEU A 58 1.34 11.69 -5.02
N SER A 59 2.66 11.63 -4.92
CA SER A 59 3.56 12.49 -5.69
C SER A 59 3.35 12.32 -7.19
N SER A 60 3.22 11.08 -7.67
CA SER A 60 2.97 10.79 -9.08
C SER A 60 1.58 11.23 -9.56
N ILE A 61 0.55 11.10 -8.74
CA ILE A 61 -0.82 11.52 -9.07
C ILE A 61 -0.89 13.05 -9.12
N ASN A 62 -0.45 13.70 -8.04
CA ASN A 62 -0.58 15.16 -7.90
C ASN A 62 0.33 15.94 -8.86
N SER A 63 1.40 15.33 -9.39
CA SER A 63 2.24 15.94 -10.42
C SER A 63 1.73 15.73 -11.86
N ASP A 64 0.75 14.84 -12.07
CA ASP A 64 0.20 14.58 -13.41
C ASP A 64 -0.91 15.58 -13.75
N GLN A 65 -0.52 16.61 -14.51
CA GLN A 65 -1.46 17.65 -14.95
C GLN A 65 -2.61 17.12 -15.83
N LYS A 66 -2.44 15.95 -16.47
CA LYS A 66 -3.45 15.40 -17.37
C LYS A 66 -4.65 14.83 -16.62
N ILE A 67 -4.41 14.24 -15.44
CA ILE A 67 -5.49 13.64 -14.65
C ILE A 67 -6.17 14.64 -13.72
N ARG A 68 -5.50 15.76 -13.40
CA ARG A 68 -5.97 16.77 -12.45
C ARG A 68 -7.43 17.23 -12.68
N PRO A 69 -7.91 17.50 -13.91
CA PRO A 69 -9.30 17.90 -14.12
C PRO A 69 -10.33 16.82 -13.77
N TYR A 70 -9.89 15.56 -13.65
CA TYR A 70 -10.73 14.41 -13.37
C TYR A 70 -10.62 13.95 -11.91
N LEU A 71 -9.77 14.57 -11.09
CA LEU A 71 -9.68 14.24 -9.66
C LEU A 71 -10.87 14.85 -8.91
N HIS A 72 -11.52 14.06 -8.06
CA HIS A 72 -12.63 14.53 -7.23
C HIS A 72 -12.20 15.66 -6.29
N GLU A 73 -11.00 15.55 -5.75
CA GLU A 73 -10.33 16.57 -4.95
C GLU A 73 -8.89 16.76 -5.42
N TYR A 74 -8.31 17.94 -5.15
CA TYR A 74 -6.92 18.20 -5.47
C TYR A 74 -6.30 19.11 -4.39
N PRO A 75 -5.13 18.75 -3.84
CA PRO A 75 -4.39 17.51 -4.10
C PRO A 75 -5.09 16.27 -3.53
N PHE A 76 -4.85 15.10 -4.14
CA PHE A 76 -5.15 13.82 -3.49
C PHE A 76 -4.28 13.66 -2.24
N GLY A 77 -4.88 13.15 -1.17
CA GLY A 77 -4.22 12.73 0.06
C GLY A 77 -4.30 11.22 0.28
N ALA A 78 -3.84 10.77 1.45
CA ALA A 78 -3.76 9.34 1.80
C ALA A 78 -5.11 8.60 1.77
N LYS A 79 -6.23 9.33 1.89
CA LYS A 79 -7.58 8.74 1.81
C LYS A 79 -8.01 8.40 0.38
N ASN A 80 -7.39 9.00 -0.63
CA ASN A 80 -7.72 8.75 -2.04
C ASN A 80 -6.85 7.67 -2.67
N VAL A 81 -5.95 7.05 -1.90
CA VAL A 81 -5.08 5.99 -2.39
C VAL A 81 -5.23 4.72 -1.57
N GLU A 82 -5.27 3.60 -2.27
CA GLU A 82 -5.23 2.28 -1.65
C GLU A 82 -3.94 1.57 -2.03
N ILE A 83 -3.21 1.10 -1.03
CA ILE A 83 -2.02 0.27 -1.25
C ILE A 83 -2.24 -1.03 -0.52
N SER A 84 -1.99 -2.15 -1.19
CA SER A 84 -2.01 -3.47 -0.57
C SER A 84 -0.72 -4.21 -0.91
N ILE A 85 -0.15 -4.88 0.09
CA ILE A 85 1.11 -5.61 -0.05
C ILE A 85 0.91 -7.00 0.55
N HIS A 86 1.11 -8.02 -0.27
CA HIS A 86 1.19 -9.41 0.13
C HIS A 86 2.64 -9.81 0.35
N PHE A 87 2.94 -10.38 1.51
CA PHE A 87 4.27 -10.79 1.91
C PHE A 87 4.41 -12.32 1.78
N TYR A 88 5.53 -12.74 1.20
CA TYR A 88 5.88 -14.14 0.99
C TYR A 88 7.31 -14.40 1.48
N ASN A 89 7.63 -15.67 1.70
CA ASN A 89 9.02 -16.09 1.83
C ASN A 89 9.79 -15.86 0.50
N PRO A 90 11.14 -15.81 0.53
CA PRO A 90 11.94 -15.63 -0.69
C PRO A 90 11.72 -16.68 -1.78
N ASP A 91 11.29 -17.88 -1.41
CA ASP A 91 10.93 -18.95 -2.35
C ASP A 91 9.51 -18.84 -2.92
N GLY A 92 8.75 -17.83 -2.50
CA GLY A 92 7.36 -17.59 -2.91
C GLY A 92 6.31 -18.37 -2.11
N SER A 93 6.71 -19.13 -1.10
CA SER A 93 5.78 -19.78 -0.17
C SER A 93 5.14 -18.78 0.81
N ASP A 94 4.01 -19.17 1.40
CA ASP A 94 3.34 -18.38 2.43
C ASP A 94 4.22 -18.24 3.68
N VAL A 95 4.17 -17.07 4.31
CA VAL A 95 4.87 -16.82 5.57
C VAL A 95 4.24 -17.61 6.72
N ALA A 96 4.98 -17.81 7.81
CA ALA A 96 4.45 -18.45 8.99
C ALA A 96 3.28 -17.65 9.62
N LEU A 97 2.36 -18.34 10.33
CA LEU A 97 1.15 -17.75 10.90
C LEU A 97 1.41 -16.62 11.93
N ASP A 98 2.61 -16.54 12.50
CA ASP A 98 3.02 -15.47 13.42
C ASP A 98 3.67 -14.27 12.70
N LYS A 99 3.77 -14.31 11.37
CA LYS A 99 4.36 -13.26 10.53
C LYS A 99 3.30 -12.48 9.77
N ILE A 100 3.62 -11.22 9.48
CA ILE A 100 2.78 -10.37 8.65
C ILE A 100 2.76 -10.95 7.24
N TYR A 101 1.58 -11.36 6.79
CA TYR A 101 1.37 -11.87 5.42
C TYR A 101 0.72 -10.81 4.52
N TYR A 102 0.08 -9.81 5.12
CA TYR A 102 -0.64 -8.77 4.38
C TYR A 102 -0.62 -7.45 5.14
N ALA A 103 -0.36 -6.36 4.43
CA ALA A 103 -0.55 -5.01 4.93
C ALA A 103 -1.32 -4.16 3.92
N SER A 104 -2.14 -3.24 4.41
CA SER A 104 -2.97 -2.39 3.57
C SER A 104 -3.09 -0.97 4.09
N ALA A 105 -3.12 -0.02 3.17
CA ALA A 105 -3.55 1.35 3.37
C ALA A 105 -4.92 1.52 2.68
N ILE A 106 -5.97 1.78 3.46
CA ILE A 106 -7.34 1.99 2.97
C ILE A 106 -7.95 3.15 3.77
N ASP A 107 -8.54 4.13 3.09
CA ASP A 107 -9.14 5.33 3.70
C ASP A 107 -8.21 6.04 4.71
N GLY A 108 -6.92 6.15 4.35
CA GLY A 108 -5.90 6.77 5.21
C GLY A 108 -5.51 5.97 6.46
N LYS A 109 -6.00 4.74 6.60
CA LYS A 109 -5.68 3.82 7.70
C LYS A 109 -4.76 2.71 7.23
N LEU A 110 -3.69 2.47 7.99
CA LEU A 110 -2.73 1.39 7.80
C LEU A 110 -3.11 0.24 8.73
N SER A 111 -3.26 -0.96 8.17
CA SER A 111 -3.56 -2.18 8.91
C SER A 111 -2.61 -3.30 8.50
N TYR A 112 -2.17 -4.08 9.48
CA TYR A 112 -1.19 -5.15 9.31
C TYR A 112 -1.76 -6.45 9.84
N TYR A 113 -1.70 -7.49 9.02
CA TYR A 113 -2.41 -8.74 9.26
C TYR A 113 -1.46 -9.93 9.31
N VAL A 114 -1.74 -10.81 10.26
CA VAL A 114 -1.21 -12.17 10.28
C VAL A 114 -2.32 -13.13 9.86
N ASP A 115 -1.93 -14.26 9.27
CA ASP A 115 -2.87 -15.30 8.89
C ASP A 115 -3.27 -16.12 10.12
N LEU A 116 -4.43 -16.74 10.08
CA LEU A 116 -4.90 -17.62 11.15
C LEU A 116 -4.98 -19.07 10.66
N PRO A 117 -4.93 -20.07 11.56
CA PRO A 117 -5.03 -21.47 11.16
C PRO A 117 -6.35 -21.83 10.44
N GLU A 118 -7.41 -21.06 10.66
CA GLU A 118 -8.71 -21.34 10.08
C GLU A 118 -8.79 -20.75 8.67
N LYS A 119 -9.43 -21.49 7.76
CA LYS A 119 -9.46 -21.10 6.35
C LYS A 119 -10.13 -19.74 6.17
N TYR A 120 -9.45 -18.82 5.48
CA TYR A 120 -9.90 -17.47 5.19
C TYR A 120 -10.08 -16.56 6.43
N SER A 121 -9.49 -16.90 7.58
CA SER A 121 -9.47 -16.00 8.73
C SER A 121 -8.11 -15.31 8.85
N ARG A 122 -8.14 -14.03 9.21
CA ARG A 122 -6.96 -13.19 9.40
C ARG A 122 -7.17 -12.32 10.61
N LYS A 123 -6.07 -11.92 11.26
CA LYS A 123 -6.13 -11.03 12.42
C LYS A 123 -5.29 -9.78 12.17
N SER A 124 -5.90 -8.62 12.34
CA SER A 124 -5.17 -7.36 12.43
C SER A 124 -4.36 -7.34 13.73
N ILE A 125 -3.05 -7.23 13.63
CA ILE A 125 -2.14 -7.17 14.79
C ILE A 125 -1.82 -5.73 15.20
N HIS A 126 -1.98 -4.79 14.28
CA HIS A 126 -1.74 -3.37 14.52
C HIS A 126 -2.52 -2.54 13.50
N GLU A 127 -2.97 -1.37 13.93
CA GLU A 127 -3.63 -0.38 13.09
C GLU A 127 -3.22 1.02 13.53
N GLU A 128 -3.04 1.90 12.56
CA GLU A 128 -2.64 3.29 12.78
C GLU A 128 -3.14 4.14 11.60
N THR A 129 -3.26 5.45 11.79
CA THR A 129 -3.48 6.35 10.65
C THR A 129 -2.17 6.63 9.92
N TYR A 130 -2.27 7.00 8.65
CA TYR A 130 -1.13 7.44 7.87
C TYR A 130 -0.32 8.54 8.58
N GLU A 131 -1.00 9.52 9.19
CA GLU A 131 -0.36 10.61 9.92
C GLU A 131 0.37 10.13 11.18
N GLN A 132 -0.18 9.16 11.90
CA GLN A 132 0.50 8.56 13.07
C GLN A 132 1.77 7.83 12.64
N ALA A 133 1.68 7.05 11.57
CA ALA A 133 2.80 6.28 11.04
C ALA A 133 3.92 7.21 10.53
N LEU A 134 3.58 8.30 9.84
CA LEU A 134 4.54 9.32 9.41
C LEU A 134 5.30 9.96 10.59
N GLN A 135 4.63 10.21 11.72
CA GLN A 135 5.29 10.77 12.91
C GLN A 135 6.29 9.80 13.56
N LEU A 136 6.14 8.49 13.33
CA LEU A 136 7.06 7.48 13.85
C LEU A 136 8.30 7.33 12.98
N GLU A 137 8.18 7.44 11.65
CA GLU A 137 9.32 7.36 10.71
C GLU A 137 10.22 8.61 10.72
N GLN A 138 9.75 9.74 11.26
CA GLN A 138 10.49 11.01 11.32
C GLN A 138 11.29 11.21 12.61
N LYS A 139 11.47 10.16 13.42
CA LYS A 139 12.29 10.15 14.65
C LYS A 139 13.62 9.46 14.45
#